data_AF-X0RSN2-F1
#
_entry.id   AF-X0RSN2-F1
#
_cell.length_a   1.000
_cell.length_b   1.000
_cell.length_c   1.000
_cell.angle_alpha   90.00
_cell.angle_beta   90.00
_cell.angle_gamma   90.00
#
_symmetry.space_group_name_H-M   'P 1'
#
loop_
_entity.id
_entity.type
_entity.pdbx_description
1 polymer ?
#
loop_
_entity_poly.entity_id
_entity_poly.type
_entity_poly.pdbx_seq_one_letter_code
_entity_poly.pdbx_strand_id
1 'polypeptide(L)'
;DDTLTIRRITITWPQKIASYELELGDPLFTAADAAGGSISHLEVVERPIGPEHIPISSRGWSHDLVFSAFDHDTVAWAAGDLTTADGTVYHIVLSSTMNMVDITYVYLDIDSSIVALQITDDATVAIGANKILVAVCSPVAAGKDATFQAFGGGALGLFVAENIAANEINANHIGANTIIVSAANIDTAVLTNVHWSTAVGDRLSVEKLSIGLSPIFNLADGLMLFNGFSELERDGANWYWWSTGRQRATVTGAIHQVQGRWQGTRALVVEPGTLTNKITNPSFEVNNTDGWTYDAGGGTGAVRLTTSRYVGSASNALRAGNAASSYAVGDSVVVADGETIVVSCFALLAAATPGDMVLQLHDVTSGITRDSQAMTKNGSWEYLEASWTNDTGVNKTCYLRMKNDEQDNATYLVYDACMCVHDLDYGPRYFDGSMGNGYAWTGVAHNSTSTMTKTTVDLNAYAA
;
A
#
# COMPACT_ATOMS: atom_id res chain seq x y z
N ASP A 1 24.51 -46.61 -48.97
CA ASP A 1 24.12 -46.42 -47.56
C ASP A 1 23.72 -44.94 -47.42
N ASP A 2 23.21 -44.52 -46.28
CA ASP A 2 22.81 -43.12 -46.04
C ASP A 2 23.98 -42.12 -46.10
N THR A 3 25.21 -42.56 -46.43
CA THR A 3 26.35 -41.69 -46.68
C THR A 3 26.46 -41.26 -48.14
N LEU A 4 25.57 -41.74 -49.04
CA LEU A 4 25.62 -41.43 -50.47
C LEU A 4 27.05 -41.62 -51.01
N THR A 5 27.71 -42.74 -50.72
CA THR A 5 29.04 -43.04 -51.26
C THR A 5 28.95 -44.07 -52.38
N ILE A 6 29.43 -43.71 -53.57
CA ILE A 6 29.69 -44.68 -54.64
C ILE A 6 31.02 -45.36 -54.32
N ARG A 7 30.99 -46.67 -54.06
CA ARG A 7 32.18 -47.47 -53.81
C ARG A 7 32.70 -48.01 -55.14
N ARG A 8 33.81 -47.48 -55.64
CA ARG A 8 34.54 -48.11 -56.76
C ARG A 8 35.29 -49.32 -56.22
N ILE A 9 35.09 -50.50 -56.81
CA ILE A 9 35.89 -51.69 -56.48
C ILE A 9 36.81 -51.97 -57.68
N THR A 10 38.11 -51.72 -57.51
CA THR A 10 39.12 -52.10 -58.50
C THR A 10 39.72 -53.44 -58.11
N ILE A 11 39.46 -54.50 -58.88
CA ILE A 11 40.04 -55.83 -58.65
C ILE A 11 41.26 -56.01 -59.56
N THR A 12 42.45 -56.03 -58.97
CA THR A 12 43.71 -56.27 -59.71
C THR A 12 44.16 -57.71 -59.54
N TRP A 13 44.20 -58.46 -60.65
CA TRP A 13 44.67 -59.84 -60.68
C TRP A 13 46.18 -59.90 -60.94
N PRO A 14 46.94 -60.83 -60.33
CA PRO A 14 48.40 -60.88 -60.42
C PRO A 14 48.94 -61.32 -61.79
N GLN A 15 48.09 -61.67 -62.75
CA GLN A 15 48.48 -62.04 -64.12
C GLN A 15 47.73 -61.14 -65.11
N LYS A 16 48.43 -60.69 -66.18
CA LYS A 16 47.92 -59.81 -67.24
C LYS A 16 46.66 -60.38 -67.89
N ILE A 17 45.50 -60.06 -67.35
CA ILE A 17 44.18 -60.24 -67.98
C ILE A 17 43.44 -58.91 -67.84
N ALA A 18 42.61 -58.62 -68.84
CA ALA A 18 41.87 -57.38 -69.02
C ALA A 18 41.23 -56.86 -67.72
N SER A 19 41.36 -55.56 -67.48
CA SER A 19 40.61 -54.84 -66.46
C SER A 19 39.12 -54.82 -66.83
N TYR A 20 38.25 -55.24 -65.91
CA TYR A 20 36.80 -55.13 -66.04
C TYR A 20 36.32 -53.91 -65.26
N GLU A 21 35.44 -53.13 -65.88
CA GLU A 21 34.68 -52.07 -65.23
C GLU A 21 33.29 -52.62 -64.93
N LEU A 22 32.87 -52.56 -63.67
CA LEU A 22 31.54 -52.97 -63.22
C LEU A 22 30.72 -51.71 -62.98
N GLU A 23 29.53 -51.65 -63.58
CA GLU A 23 28.56 -50.58 -63.35
C GLU A 23 27.44 -51.04 -62.41
N LEU A 24 26.80 -50.07 -61.75
CA LEU A 24 25.71 -50.32 -60.81
C LEU A 24 24.49 -50.86 -61.58
N GLY A 25 24.18 -52.15 -61.40
CA GLY A 25 23.11 -52.85 -62.13
C GLY A 25 23.56 -54.15 -62.80
N ASP A 26 24.87 -54.42 -62.86
CA ASP A 26 25.39 -55.67 -63.38
C ASP A 26 24.95 -56.87 -62.51
N PRO A 27 24.56 -58.01 -63.13
CA PRO A 27 24.17 -59.21 -62.39
C PRO A 27 25.32 -59.71 -61.52
N LEU A 28 24.98 -60.20 -60.32
CA LEU A 28 25.91 -60.76 -59.32
C LEU A 28 26.99 -61.63 -59.98
N PHE A 29 28.24 -61.18 -59.89
CA PHE A 29 29.41 -61.82 -60.50
C PHE A 29 29.81 -63.09 -59.70
N THR A 30 29.07 -64.20 -59.86
CA THR A 30 29.32 -65.46 -59.13
C THR A 30 30.53 -66.26 -59.62
N ALA A 31 31.29 -65.79 -60.62
CA ALA A 31 32.38 -66.55 -61.23
C ALA A 31 33.79 -66.28 -60.64
N ALA A 32 33.95 -65.31 -59.73
CA ALA A 32 35.27 -64.91 -59.23
C ALA A 32 35.91 -65.89 -58.21
N ASP A 33 35.15 -66.82 -57.64
CA ASP A 33 35.66 -67.74 -56.60
C ASP A 33 36.41 -68.97 -57.17
N ALA A 34 36.35 -69.23 -58.48
CA ALA A 34 36.89 -70.45 -59.08
C ALA A 34 38.35 -70.35 -59.57
N ALA A 35 38.98 -69.16 -59.54
CA ALA A 35 40.31 -68.93 -60.14
C ALA A 35 41.42 -68.53 -59.15
N GLY A 36 41.16 -68.53 -57.83
CA GLY A 36 42.20 -68.30 -56.82
C GLY A 36 42.82 -66.90 -56.82
N GLY A 37 42.12 -65.88 -57.30
CA GLY A 37 42.58 -64.50 -57.14
C GLY A 37 42.17 -63.91 -55.80
N SER A 38 43.14 -63.36 -55.09
CA SER A 38 42.92 -62.54 -53.91
C SER A 38 42.61 -61.09 -54.32
N ILE A 39 41.61 -60.47 -53.71
CA ILE A 39 41.43 -59.00 -53.77
C ILE A 39 42.63 -58.38 -53.05
N SER A 40 43.58 -57.82 -53.81
CA SER A 40 44.85 -57.35 -53.27
C SER A 40 44.75 -55.98 -52.59
N HIS A 41 43.77 -55.16 -52.95
CA HIS A 41 43.54 -53.86 -52.35
C HIS A 41 42.12 -53.35 -52.67
N LEU A 42 41.40 -52.85 -51.66
CA LEU A 42 40.16 -52.09 -51.85
C LEU A 42 40.51 -50.61 -51.74
N GLU A 43 40.60 -49.91 -52.88
CA GLU A 43 40.73 -48.45 -52.88
C GLU A 43 39.33 -47.84 -52.68
N VAL A 44 38.98 -47.51 -51.44
CA VAL A 44 37.77 -46.73 -51.16
C VAL A 44 38.07 -45.28 -51.50
N VAL A 45 37.79 -44.88 -52.75
CA VAL A 45 37.82 -43.47 -53.12
C VAL A 45 36.50 -42.84 -52.66
N GLU A 46 36.49 -42.25 -51.47
CA GLU A 46 35.39 -41.39 -51.02
C GLU A 46 35.41 -40.12 -51.87
N ARG A 47 34.56 -40.06 -52.89
CA ARG A 47 34.29 -38.81 -53.59
C ARG A 47 33.04 -38.20 -52.98
N PRO A 48 33.07 -36.91 -52.57
CA PRO A 48 31.85 -36.19 -52.26
C PRO A 48 30.91 -36.31 -53.46
N ILE A 49 29.68 -36.76 -53.25
CA ILE A 49 28.66 -36.67 -54.28
C ILE A 49 28.30 -35.19 -54.45
N GLY A 50 28.51 -34.68 -55.66
CA GLY A 50 28.07 -33.33 -56.00
C GLY A 50 26.55 -33.21 -55.86
N PRO A 51 26.03 -32.05 -55.44
CA PRO A 51 24.60 -31.85 -55.20
C PRO A 51 23.71 -32.18 -56.42
N GLU A 52 24.26 -32.13 -57.64
CA GLU A 52 23.60 -32.47 -58.90
C GLU A 52 23.13 -33.93 -59.00
N HIS A 53 23.70 -34.84 -58.20
CA HIS A 53 23.36 -36.26 -58.19
C HIS A 53 22.39 -36.66 -57.06
N ILE A 54 22.06 -35.71 -56.17
CA ILE A 54 21.07 -35.90 -55.11
C ILE A 54 19.68 -35.57 -55.69
N PRO A 55 18.60 -36.33 -55.42
CA PRO A 55 17.24 -35.94 -55.82
C PRO A 55 16.90 -34.52 -55.37
N ILE A 56 16.17 -33.74 -56.17
CA ILE A 56 15.95 -32.31 -55.88
C ILE A 56 15.26 -32.09 -54.54
N SER A 57 14.37 -33.01 -54.15
CA SER A 57 13.70 -33.03 -52.84
C SER A 57 14.63 -33.08 -51.64
N SER A 58 15.84 -33.60 -51.85
CA SER A 58 16.86 -33.80 -50.83
C SER A 58 18.04 -32.83 -50.97
N ARG A 59 18.00 -31.92 -51.96
CA ARG A 59 18.97 -30.82 -52.07
C ARG A 59 18.60 -29.74 -51.05
N GLY A 60 19.60 -29.04 -50.51
CA GLY A 60 19.33 -27.75 -49.88
C GLY A 60 18.74 -26.79 -50.92
N TRP A 61 17.80 -25.95 -50.51
CA TRP A 61 17.18 -24.96 -51.39
C TRP A 61 16.74 -23.74 -50.59
N SER A 62 16.58 -22.62 -51.29
CA SER A 62 16.02 -21.39 -50.74
C SER A 62 15.26 -20.63 -51.81
N HIS A 63 14.36 -19.73 -51.43
CA HIS A 63 13.72 -18.81 -52.37
C HIS A 63 13.54 -17.41 -51.81
N ASP A 64 13.21 -16.46 -52.67
CA ASP A 64 12.82 -15.09 -52.32
C ASP A 64 11.33 -14.78 -52.58
N LEU A 65 10.53 -15.79 -52.96
CA LEU A 65 9.07 -15.69 -53.11
C LEU A 65 8.43 -15.08 -51.85
N VAL A 66 7.53 -14.11 -52.07
CA VAL A 66 6.74 -13.46 -51.02
C VAL A 66 5.32 -13.99 -51.08
N PHE A 67 4.91 -14.72 -50.05
CA PHE A 67 3.54 -15.22 -49.89
C PHE A 67 2.69 -14.21 -49.11
N SER A 68 1.43 -14.04 -49.51
CA SER A 68 0.44 -13.24 -48.80
C SER A 68 -0.96 -13.82 -48.94
N ALA A 69 -1.76 -13.73 -47.89
CA ALA A 69 -3.18 -14.05 -47.96
C ALA A 69 -3.94 -12.90 -48.65
N PHE A 70 -4.81 -13.23 -49.60
CA PHE A 70 -5.63 -12.25 -50.32
C PHE A 70 -7.04 -12.14 -49.71
N ASP A 71 -7.60 -13.27 -49.29
CA ASP A 71 -8.87 -13.41 -48.60
C ASP A 71 -8.87 -14.69 -47.74
N HIS A 72 -10.04 -15.12 -47.25
CA HIS A 72 -10.18 -16.27 -46.34
C HIS A 72 -9.82 -17.63 -46.95
N ASP A 73 -9.77 -17.74 -48.27
CA ASP A 73 -9.56 -18.98 -49.00
C ASP A 73 -8.51 -18.87 -50.11
N THR A 74 -7.79 -17.75 -50.23
CA THR A 74 -6.78 -17.54 -51.28
C THR A 74 -5.45 -17.07 -50.71
N VAL A 75 -4.38 -17.82 -51.00
CA VAL A 75 -2.99 -17.39 -50.77
C VAL A 75 -2.32 -17.14 -52.12
N ALA A 76 -1.73 -15.96 -52.28
CA ALA A 76 -0.97 -15.55 -53.47
C ALA A 76 0.52 -15.49 -53.17
N TRP A 77 1.35 -15.56 -54.21
CA TRP A 77 2.78 -15.29 -54.13
C TRP A 77 3.25 -14.39 -55.25
N ALA A 78 4.22 -13.52 -54.93
CA ALA A 78 4.94 -12.71 -55.91
C ALA A 78 5.90 -13.58 -56.75
N ALA A 79 6.32 -13.07 -57.91
CA ALA A 79 7.37 -13.69 -58.69
C ALA A 79 8.70 -13.66 -57.92
N GLY A 80 9.54 -14.67 -58.13
CA GLY A 80 10.82 -14.83 -57.45
C GLY A 80 11.60 -16.04 -57.94
N ASP A 81 12.75 -16.28 -57.35
CA ASP A 81 13.68 -17.32 -57.72
C ASP A 81 13.77 -18.38 -56.62
N LEU A 82 13.65 -19.65 -57.01
CA LEU A 82 14.01 -20.78 -56.18
C LEU A 82 15.39 -21.29 -56.61
N THR A 83 16.34 -21.26 -55.69
CA THR A 83 17.72 -21.70 -55.93
C THR A 83 18.01 -22.96 -55.15
N THR A 84 18.47 -24.01 -55.82
CA THR A 84 18.92 -25.27 -55.20
C THR A 84 20.43 -25.24 -54.90
N ALA A 85 20.90 -26.17 -54.06
CA ALA A 85 22.28 -26.21 -53.58
C ALA A 85 23.34 -26.45 -54.67
N ASP A 86 22.95 -26.94 -55.84
CA ASP A 86 23.80 -27.07 -57.03
C ASP A 86 23.89 -25.76 -57.84
N GLY A 87 23.18 -24.71 -57.42
CA GLY A 87 23.12 -23.42 -58.10
C GLY A 87 22.08 -23.36 -59.23
N THR A 88 21.28 -24.40 -59.44
CA THR A 88 20.16 -24.34 -60.39
C THR A 88 19.11 -23.35 -59.88
N VAL A 89 18.66 -22.46 -60.78
CA VAL A 89 17.67 -21.41 -60.47
C VAL A 89 16.39 -21.67 -61.27
N TYR A 90 15.26 -21.66 -60.58
CA TYR A 90 13.93 -21.75 -61.17
C TYR A 90 13.23 -20.39 -61.01
N HIS A 91 12.99 -19.71 -62.14
CA HIS A 91 12.30 -18.42 -62.19
C HIS A 91 10.79 -18.63 -62.11
N ILE A 92 10.23 -18.42 -60.93
CA ILE A 92 8.82 -18.65 -60.64
C ILE A 92 8.03 -17.37 -60.84
N VAL A 93 6.99 -17.43 -61.67
CA VAL A 93 6.05 -16.33 -61.88
C VAL A 93 5.06 -16.24 -60.73
N LEU A 94 4.50 -15.04 -60.55
CA LEU A 94 3.41 -14.81 -59.59
C LEU A 94 2.21 -15.71 -59.89
N SER A 95 1.56 -16.22 -58.86
CA SER A 95 0.32 -17.02 -58.97
C SER A 95 -0.37 -17.10 -57.60
N SER A 96 -1.42 -17.94 -57.48
CA SER A 96 -2.16 -18.16 -56.24
C SER A 96 -2.68 -19.59 -56.13
N THR A 97 -3.15 -19.96 -54.94
CA THR A 97 -3.88 -21.21 -54.68
C THR A 97 -5.26 -21.27 -55.34
N MET A 98 -5.77 -20.15 -55.87
CA MET A 98 -7.21 -19.94 -56.10
C MET A 98 -8.00 -20.15 -54.79
N ASN A 99 -9.33 -20.20 -54.89
CA ASN A 99 -10.23 -20.50 -53.77
C ASN A 99 -10.01 -21.93 -53.26
N MET A 100 -9.36 -22.05 -52.10
CA MET A 100 -9.10 -23.29 -51.40
C MET A 100 -10.35 -23.80 -50.70
N VAL A 101 -10.67 -25.08 -50.93
CA VAL A 101 -11.73 -25.78 -50.19
C VAL A 101 -11.16 -26.53 -48.97
N ASP A 102 -9.91 -26.98 -49.09
CA ASP A 102 -9.16 -27.73 -48.09
C ASP A 102 -7.69 -27.26 -48.05
N ILE A 103 -6.88 -27.87 -47.18
CA ILE A 103 -5.43 -27.62 -47.13
C ILE A 103 -4.83 -27.81 -48.53
N THR A 104 -4.13 -26.79 -49.01
CA THR A 104 -3.52 -26.76 -50.34
C THR A 104 -2.01 -26.66 -50.20
N TYR A 105 -1.31 -27.58 -50.84
CA TYR A 105 0.15 -27.67 -50.89
C TYR A 105 0.67 -26.99 -52.14
N VAL A 106 1.56 -26.01 -51.99
CA VAL A 106 2.23 -25.33 -53.09
C VAL A 106 3.64 -25.91 -53.24
N TYR A 107 3.97 -26.42 -54.42
CA TYR A 107 5.23 -27.15 -54.64
C TYR A 107 5.85 -26.88 -56.01
N LEU A 108 7.17 -26.97 -56.09
CA LEU A 108 7.90 -27.06 -57.35
C LEU A 108 7.86 -28.51 -57.83
N ASP A 109 7.53 -28.74 -59.10
CA ASP A 109 7.66 -30.04 -59.76
C ASP A 109 8.54 -29.86 -61.00
N ILE A 110 9.79 -30.33 -61.03
CA ILE A 110 10.67 -30.03 -62.16
C ILE A 110 10.19 -30.60 -63.50
N ASP A 111 9.28 -31.59 -63.48
CA ASP A 111 8.71 -32.18 -64.68
C ASP A 111 7.59 -31.29 -65.27
N SER A 112 7.02 -30.37 -64.48
CA SER A 112 5.86 -29.53 -64.87
C SER A 112 6.04 -28.02 -64.61
N SER A 113 6.68 -27.64 -63.52
CA SER A 113 6.97 -26.28 -63.04
C SER A 113 8.18 -25.66 -63.72
N ILE A 114 8.05 -25.38 -65.03
CA ILE A 114 9.10 -24.64 -65.75
C ILE A 114 9.10 -23.16 -65.32
N VAL A 115 7.91 -22.58 -65.10
CA VAL A 115 7.75 -21.16 -64.71
C VAL A 115 6.75 -20.93 -63.58
N ALA A 116 5.99 -21.93 -63.16
CA ALA A 116 4.92 -21.78 -62.15
C ALA A 116 4.93 -22.92 -61.14
N LEU A 117 4.67 -22.62 -59.86
CA LEU A 117 4.46 -23.64 -58.84
C LEU A 117 3.16 -24.40 -59.09
N GLN A 118 3.15 -25.67 -58.74
CA GLN A 118 1.95 -26.51 -58.74
C GLN A 118 1.22 -26.38 -57.41
N ILE A 119 -0.07 -26.69 -57.44
CA ILE A 119 -0.92 -26.76 -56.26
C ILE A 119 -1.67 -28.10 -56.23
N THR A 120 -1.89 -28.66 -55.04
CA THR A 120 -2.66 -29.89 -54.82
C THR A 120 -3.24 -29.90 -53.42
N ASP A 121 -4.33 -30.64 -53.21
CA ASP A 121 -4.90 -30.98 -51.90
C ASP A 121 -4.32 -32.29 -51.32
N ASP A 122 -3.50 -33.02 -52.08
CA ASP A 122 -2.88 -34.27 -51.66
C ASP A 122 -1.41 -34.07 -51.27
N ALA A 123 -1.13 -34.17 -49.97
CA ALA A 123 0.22 -34.07 -49.41
C ALA A 123 1.22 -35.03 -50.06
N THR A 124 0.77 -36.22 -50.51
CA THR A 124 1.62 -37.24 -51.12
C THR A 124 2.03 -36.88 -52.55
N VAL A 125 1.26 -36.02 -53.23
CA VAL A 125 1.58 -35.52 -54.57
C VAL A 125 2.57 -34.36 -54.50
N ALA A 126 2.58 -33.58 -53.42
CA ALA A 126 3.42 -32.40 -53.26
C ALA A 126 4.90 -32.70 -52.95
N ILE A 127 5.24 -33.95 -52.62
CA ILE A 127 6.60 -34.40 -52.29
C ILE A 127 7.01 -35.59 -53.17
N GLY A 128 8.29 -35.67 -53.52
CA GLY A 128 8.82 -36.75 -54.36
C GLY A 128 10.18 -36.39 -54.96
N ALA A 129 10.86 -37.35 -55.61
CA ALA A 129 12.26 -37.19 -56.06
C ALA A 129 12.54 -35.94 -56.92
N ASN A 130 11.51 -35.45 -57.63
CA ASN A 130 11.52 -34.32 -58.55
C ASN A 130 10.73 -33.10 -58.03
N LYS A 131 10.39 -33.10 -56.73
CA LYS A 131 9.47 -32.10 -56.15
C LYS A 131 10.03 -31.47 -54.88
N ILE A 132 9.73 -30.18 -54.69
CA ILE A 132 10.03 -29.43 -53.46
C ILE A 132 8.73 -28.81 -52.94
N LEU A 133 8.34 -29.14 -51.71
CA LEU A 133 7.25 -28.45 -51.01
C LEU A 133 7.69 -27.03 -50.62
N VAL A 134 7.00 -26.02 -51.11
CA VAL A 134 7.33 -24.60 -50.90
C VAL A 134 6.44 -23.98 -49.83
N ALA A 135 5.14 -24.27 -49.83
CA ALA A 135 4.22 -23.78 -48.79
C ALA A 135 3.06 -24.75 -48.52
N VAL A 136 2.52 -24.68 -47.29
CA VAL A 136 1.25 -25.30 -46.91
C VAL A 136 0.26 -24.18 -46.58
N CYS A 137 -0.87 -24.15 -47.27
CA CYS A 137 -1.91 -23.13 -47.15
C CYS A 137 -3.20 -23.78 -46.63
N SER A 138 -3.98 -23.06 -45.82
CA SER A 138 -5.27 -23.54 -45.33
C SER A 138 -6.32 -22.42 -45.41
N PRO A 139 -7.54 -22.71 -45.90
CA PRO A 139 -8.64 -21.78 -45.80
C PRO A 139 -9.04 -21.59 -44.33
N VAL A 140 -9.65 -20.45 -44.04
CA VAL A 140 -10.20 -20.10 -42.72
C VAL A 140 -11.66 -19.64 -42.87
N ALA A 141 -12.35 -19.42 -41.74
CA ALA A 141 -13.71 -18.89 -41.77
C ALA A 141 -13.78 -17.51 -42.47
N ALA A 142 -14.86 -17.28 -43.23
CA ALA A 142 -15.09 -16.01 -43.92
C ALA A 142 -14.95 -14.78 -43.00
N GLY A 143 -14.29 -13.73 -43.51
CA GLY A 143 -13.95 -12.52 -42.74
C GLY A 143 -12.61 -12.56 -42.01
N LYS A 144 -11.78 -13.57 -42.27
CA LYS A 144 -10.38 -13.68 -41.85
C LYS A 144 -9.50 -13.91 -43.08
N ASP A 145 -8.19 -13.78 -42.92
CA ASP A 145 -7.21 -14.07 -43.98
C ASP A 145 -6.77 -15.54 -43.91
N ALA A 146 -6.60 -16.19 -45.07
CA ALA A 146 -6.08 -17.55 -45.16
C ALA A 146 -4.72 -17.68 -44.44
N THR A 147 -4.46 -18.84 -43.85
CA THR A 147 -3.19 -19.10 -43.16
C THR A 147 -2.23 -19.87 -44.06
N PHE A 148 -0.93 -19.59 -43.97
CA PHE A 148 0.08 -20.34 -44.70
C PHE A 148 1.39 -20.46 -43.91
N GLN A 149 2.14 -21.52 -44.22
CA GLN A 149 3.53 -21.71 -43.79
C GLN A 149 4.40 -21.90 -45.03
N ALA A 150 5.29 -20.94 -45.31
CA ALA A 150 6.28 -21.05 -46.37
C ALA A 150 7.60 -21.62 -45.81
N PHE A 151 8.27 -22.46 -46.61
CA PHE A 151 9.53 -23.11 -46.28
C PHE A 151 10.67 -22.52 -47.11
N GLY A 152 11.89 -22.46 -46.59
CA GLY A 152 13.10 -22.05 -47.33
C GLY A 152 13.17 -20.58 -47.79
N GLY A 153 12.16 -19.77 -47.51
CA GLY A 153 12.17 -18.32 -47.76
C GLY A 153 13.00 -17.52 -46.76
N GLY A 154 13.50 -16.35 -47.18
CA GLY A 154 14.27 -15.42 -46.32
C GLY A 154 13.48 -14.84 -45.13
N ALA A 155 12.14 -14.90 -45.19
CA ALA A 155 11.24 -14.52 -44.11
C ALA A 155 10.63 -15.77 -43.47
N LEU A 156 11.45 -16.65 -42.88
CA LEU A 156 10.95 -17.64 -41.92
C LEU A 156 10.21 -16.86 -40.83
N GLY A 157 8.92 -17.13 -40.67
CA GLY A 157 7.96 -16.40 -39.84
C GLY A 157 8.57 -15.91 -38.53
N LEU A 158 9.13 -14.70 -38.55
CA LEU A 158 9.39 -13.96 -37.35
C LEU A 158 7.99 -13.68 -36.81
N PHE A 159 7.71 -14.14 -35.59
CA PHE A 159 6.50 -13.79 -34.85
C PHE A 159 6.56 -12.29 -34.50
N VAL A 160 6.46 -11.44 -35.52
CA VAL A 160 6.15 -10.03 -35.37
C VAL A 160 4.68 -9.91 -34.99
N ALA A 161 4.31 -8.85 -34.29
CA ALA A 161 2.97 -8.68 -33.72
C ALA A 161 1.82 -8.85 -34.74
N GLU A 162 2.09 -8.60 -36.02
CA GLU A 162 1.16 -8.73 -37.13
C GLU A 162 0.89 -10.19 -37.56
N ASN A 163 1.81 -11.11 -37.25
CA ASN A 163 1.72 -12.53 -37.61
C ASN A 163 1.08 -13.39 -36.51
N ILE A 164 0.67 -12.79 -35.38
CA ILE A 164 -0.09 -13.49 -34.34
C ILE A 164 -1.57 -13.30 -34.68
N ALA A 165 -2.20 -14.32 -35.26
CA ALA A 165 -3.61 -14.23 -35.59
C ALA A 165 -4.44 -14.03 -34.31
N ALA A 166 -5.56 -13.30 -34.43
CA ALA A 166 -6.44 -13.05 -33.28
C ALA A 166 -6.84 -14.38 -32.62
N ASN A 167 -6.59 -14.49 -31.30
CA ASN A 167 -6.81 -15.66 -30.45
C ASN A 167 -5.78 -16.82 -30.56
N GLU A 168 -4.64 -16.67 -31.23
CA GLU A 168 -3.60 -17.73 -31.22
C GLU A 168 -2.99 -17.93 -29.83
N ILE A 169 -2.71 -16.84 -29.12
CA ILE A 169 -2.21 -16.89 -27.75
C ILE A 169 -3.40 -16.73 -26.80
N ASN A 170 -4.06 -17.84 -26.50
CA ASN A 170 -5.03 -17.89 -25.39
C ASN A 170 -4.33 -18.21 -24.06
N ALA A 171 -5.03 -18.00 -22.95
CA ALA A 171 -4.48 -18.15 -21.60
C ALA A 171 -3.85 -19.52 -21.30
N ASN A 172 -4.22 -20.58 -22.03
CA ASN A 172 -3.66 -21.92 -21.82
C ASN A 172 -2.25 -22.08 -22.43
N HIS A 173 -1.88 -21.21 -23.38
CA HIS A 173 -0.63 -21.33 -24.13
C HIS A 173 0.54 -20.60 -23.45
N ILE A 174 0.29 -19.73 -22.47
CA ILE A 174 1.33 -19.00 -21.75
C ILE A 174 1.70 -19.73 -20.45
N GLY A 175 2.46 -20.83 -20.59
CA GLY A 175 3.15 -21.47 -19.47
C GLY A 175 4.43 -20.73 -19.10
N ALA A 176 4.34 -19.44 -18.74
CA ALA A 176 5.51 -18.62 -18.42
C ALA A 176 5.66 -18.44 -16.90
N ASN A 177 6.84 -18.76 -16.36
CA ASN A 177 7.19 -18.43 -14.97
C ASN A 177 7.22 -16.91 -14.73
N THR A 178 7.53 -16.13 -15.77
CA THR A 178 7.62 -14.67 -15.73
C THR A 178 7.15 -14.08 -17.05
N ILE A 179 6.26 -13.10 -16.99
CA ILE A 179 5.87 -12.25 -18.12
C ILE A 179 6.41 -10.85 -17.84
N ILE A 180 7.32 -10.36 -18.69
CA ILE A 180 7.89 -9.01 -18.57
C ILE A 180 7.28 -8.14 -19.67
N VAL A 181 6.52 -7.11 -19.26
CA VAL A 181 5.85 -6.17 -20.17
C VAL A 181 6.15 -4.74 -19.71
N SER A 182 6.40 -3.84 -20.66
CA SER A 182 6.60 -2.41 -20.39
C SER A 182 5.29 -1.67 -20.13
N ALA A 183 4.21 -2.11 -20.78
CA ALA A 183 2.84 -1.66 -20.56
C ALA A 183 1.88 -2.83 -20.83
N ALA A 184 0.90 -3.02 -19.95
CA ALA A 184 -0.18 -3.98 -20.15
C ALA A 184 -1.52 -3.25 -20.02
N ASN A 185 -2.38 -3.39 -21.04
CA ASN A 185 -3.77 -3.00 -20.93
C ASN A 185 -4.57 -4.27 -20.63
N ILE A 186 -5.04 -4.40 -19.40
CA ILE A 186 -5.72 -5.60 -18.91
C ILE A 186 -7.15 -5.20 -18.55
N ASP A 187 -8.12 -5.66 -19.36
CA ASP A 187 -9.54 -5.38 -19.14
C ASP A 187 -10.07 -6.11 -17.88
N THR A 188 -9.66 -7.37 -17.69
CA THR A 188 -10.00 -8.17 -16.51
C THR A 188 -8.83 -9.05 -16.09
N ALA A 189 -8.43 -8.98 -14.81
CA ALA A 189 -7.47 -9.90 -14.20
C ALA A 189 -7.99 -10.46 -12.88
N VAL A 190 -7.79 -11.76 -12.68
CA VAL A 190 -7.94 -12.41 -11.38
C VAL A 190 -6.55 -12.76 -10.88
N LEU A 191 -6.10 -12.07 -9.84
CA LEU A 191 -4.76 -12.23 -9.26
C LEU A 191 -4.88 -12.80 -7.85
N THR A 192 -4.23 -13.94 -7.57
CA THR A 192 -4.23 -14.54 -6.22
C THR A 192 -3.29 -13.81 -5.27
N ASN A 193 -2.10 -13.46 -5.75
CA ASN A 193 -1.09 -12.75 -4.97
C ASN A 193 -0.55 -11.59 -5.81
N VAL A 194 -0.59 -10.39 -5.24
CA VAL A 194 -0.06 -9.17 -5.87
C VAL A 194 1.00 -8.60 -4.95
N HIS A 195 2.25 -8.56 -5.41
CA HIS A 195 3.34 -7.89 -4.71
C HIS A 195 3.79 -6.68 -5.53
N TRP A 196 3.57 -5.48 -5.00
CA TRP A 196 4.07 -4.24 -5.60
C TRP A 196 5.34 -3.83 -4.89
N SER A 197 6.50 -4.13 -5.48
CA SER A 197 7.80 -3.83 -4.86
C SER A 197 8.14 -2.35 -4.85
N THR A 198 7.62 -1.58 -5.81
CA THR A 198 7.90 -0.15 -5.99
C THR A 198 6.77 0.50 -6.78
N ALA A 199 5.74 1.03 -6.09
CA ALA A 199 4.79 1.93 -6.73
C ALA A 199 5.46 3.30 -6.90
N VAL A 200 5.94 3.61 -8.11
CA VAL A 200 6.39 4.97 -8.42
C VAL A 200 5.13 5.81 -8.64
N GLY A 201 4.63 6.47 -7.58
CA GLY A 201 3.52 7.43 -7.67
C GLY A 201 2.43 7.38 -6.59
N ASP A 202 2.55 6.58 -5.52
CA ASP A 202 1.69 6.55 -4.31
C ASP A 202 0.16 6.47 -4.51
N ARG A 203 -0.35 6.27 -5.73
CA ARG A 203 -1.79 6.30 -6.00
C ARG A 203 -2.30 5.00 -6.61
N LEU A 204 -3.12 4.31 -5.83
CA LEU A 204 -4.09 3.34 -6.30
C LEU A 204 -5.39 4.09 -6.63
N SER A 205 -5.65 4.36 -7.91
CA SER A 205 -6.91 4.96 -8.36
C SER A 205 -7.88 3.86 -8.78
N VAL A 206 -8.66 3.36 -7.82
CA VAL A 206 -9.74 2.40 -8.08
C VAL A 206 -11.08 3.10 -7.87
N GLU A 207 -12.01 2.90 -8.81
CA GLU A 207 -13.38 3.41 -8.65
C GLU A 207 -14.06 2.76 -7.43
N LYS A 208 -13.77 1.47 -7.18
CA LYS A 208 -14.26 0.70 -6.04
C LYS A 208 -13.16 -0.21 -5.51
N LEU A 209 -12.67 0.06 -4.31
CA LEU A 209 -11.82 -0.87 -3.57
C LEU A 209 -12.71 -1.76 -2.69
N SER A 210 -12.85 -3.04 -3.03
CA SER A 210 -13.47 -4.02 -2.15
C SER A 210 -12.38 -4.85 -1.49
N ILE A 211 -12.02 -4.50 -0.26
CA ILE A 211 -11.19 -5.36 0.59
C ILE A 211 -12.12 -6.43 1.16
N GLY A 212 -11.94 -7.68 0.75
CA GLY A 212 -12.85 -8.82 0.99
C GLY A 212 -13.02 -9.27 2.44
N LEU A 213 -12.89 -8.37 3.40
CA LEU A 213 -13.33 -8.57 4.77
C LEU A 213 -14.73 -7.97 4.88
N SER A 214 -15.66 -8.76 5.46
CA SER A 214 -16.88 -8.27 6.12
C SER A 214 -16.65 -6.85 6.65
N PRO A 215 -17.59 -5.90 6.48
CA PRO A 215 -17.32 -4.47 6.66
C PRO A 215 -16.50 -4.29 7.93
N ILE A 216 -15.30 -3.71 7.77
CA ILE A 216 -14.30 -3.64 8.85
C ILE A 216 -14.90 -3.02 10.13
N PHE A 217 -16.01 -2.28 9.97
CA PHE A 217 -16.85 -1.79 11.05
C PHE A 217 -18.34 -1.94 10.67
N ASN A 218 -19.13 -2.56 11.54
CA ASN A 218 -20.58 -2.49 11.52
C ASN A 218 -21.07 -1.36 12.47
N LEU A 219 -22.37 -1.06 12.48
CA LEU A 219 -22.96 0.01 13.30
C LEU A 219 -22.68 -0.13 14.81
N ALA A 220 -22.38 -1.33 15.29
CA ALA A 220 -21.98 -1.60 16.67
C ALA A 220 -20.51 -1.28 16.97
N ASP A 221 -19.66 -1.14 15.95
CA ASP A 221 -18.21 -0.97 16.12
C ASP A 221 -17.79 0.52 16.28
N GLY A 222 -18.75 1.45 16.24
CA GLY A 222 -18.55 2.85 16.63
C GLY A 222 -18.23 3.83 15.50
N LEU A 223 -17.90 5.07 15.89
CA LEU A 223 -17.59 6.18 14.99
C LEU A 223 -16.11 6.18 14.59
N MET A 224 -15.84 5.96 13.31
CA MET A 224 -14.48 6.01 12.77
C MET A 224 -14.09 7.46 12.43
N LEU A 225 -13.05 7.95 13.10
CA LEU A 225 -12.60 9.34 13.02
C LEU A 225 -11.22 9.40 12.38
N PHE A 226 -11.18 9.46 11.04
CA PHE A 226 -9.93 9.74 10.34
C PHE A 226 -9.70 11.24 10.20
N ASN A 227 -8.46 11.64 10.41
CA ASN A 227 -7.97 12.99 10.22
C ASN A 227 -8.07 13.40 8.74
N GLY A 228 -8.54 14.64 8.50
CA GLY A 228 -8.67 15.26 7.18
C GLY A 228 -10.10 15.40 6.65
N PHE A 229 -11.01 14.52 7.06
CA PHE A 229 -12.42 14.52 6.58
C PHE A 229 -13.46 14.48 7.71
N SER A 230 -13.01 14.46 8.96
CA SER A 230 -13.90 14.53 10.13
C SER A 230 -13.90 15.97 10.64
N GLU A 231 -14.94 16.74 10.31
CA GLU A 231 -15.08 18.14 10.69
C GLU A 231 -15.80 18.25 12.04
N LEU A 232 -15.30 19.12 12.92
CA LEU A 232 -16.03 19.54 14.11
C LEU A 232 -16.64 20.91 13.82
N GLU A 233 -17.95 20.92 13.62
CA GLU A 233 -18.75 22.10 13.34
C GLU A 233 -19.39 22.62 14.63
N ARG A 234 -19.51 23.94 14.76
CA ARG A 234 -20.26 24.55 15.85
C ARG A 234 -21.44 25.32 15.27
N ASP A 235 -22.64 24.96 15.69
CA ASP A 235 -23.86 25.71 15.39
C ASP A 235 -24.54 26.10 16.71
N GLY A 236 -24.42 27.39 17.02
CA GLY A 236 -24.82 27.98 18.30
C GLY A 236 -24.04 27.40 19.50
N ALA A 237 -24.80 26.83 20.45
CA ALA A 237 -24.26 26.17 21.63
C ALA A 237 -23.84 24.72 21.37
N ASN A 238 -24.34 24.10 20.29
CA ASN A 238 -24.11 22.70 20.00
C ASN A 238 -22.85 22.50 19.18
N TRP A 239 -22.17 21.39 19.44
CA TRP A 239 -21.09 20.89 18.62
C TRP A 239 -21.59 19.71 17.79
N TYR A 240 -21.16 19.63 16.56
CA TYR A 240 -21.45 18.53 15.66
C TYR A 240 -20.13 17.94 15.16
N TRP A 241 -20.02 16.62 15.19
CA TRP A 241 -18.88 15.91 14.66
C TRP A 241 -19.30 15.11 13.43
N TRP A 242 -18.73 15.44 12.29
CA TRP A 242 -18.95 14.72 11.05
C TRP A 242 -17.94 13.58 10.91
N SER A 243 -18.39 12.37 10.59
CA SER A 243 -17.50 11.27 10.18
C SER A 243 -16.98 11.47 8.76
N THR A 244 -15.99 10.67 8.38
CA THR A 244 -15.51 10.60 6.98
C THR A 244 -16.63 10.25 5.98
N GLY A 245 -17.65 9.50 6.42
CA GLY A 245 -18.84 9.19 5.63
C GLY A 245 -19.95 10.24 5.70
N ARG A 246 -19.69 11.44 6.25
CA ARG A 246 -20.67 12.51 6.51
C ARG A 246 -21.84 12.10 7.41
N GLN A 247 -21.62 11.18 8.34
CA GLN A 247 -22.58 10.95 9.41
C GLN A 247 -22.38 12.02 10.48
N ARG A 248 -23.46 12.65 10.93
CA ARG A 248 -23.43 13.72 11.93
C ARG A 248 -23.67 13.14 13.32
N ALA A 249 -22.72 13.31 14.22
CA ALA A 249 -22.90 13.11 15.65
C ALA A 249 -23.16 14.45 16.34
N THR A 250 -24.15 14.53 17.22
CA THR A 250 -24.34 15.68 18.10
C THR A 250 -23.51 15.49 19.35
N VAL A 251 -22.70 16.48 19.69
CA VAL A 251 -21.86 16.48 20.88
C VAL A 251 -22.39 17.53 21.86
N THR A 252 -22.76 17.08 23.06
CA THR A 252 -23.26 17.93 24.14
C THR A 252 -22.43 17.77 25.40
N GLY A 253 -22.64 18.64 26.39
CA GLY A 253 -21.87 18.65 27.64
C GLY A 253 -20.61 19.51 27.54
N ALA A 254 -19.66 19.28 28.44
CA ALA A 254 -18.44 20.06 28.54
C ALA A 254 -17.45 19.63 27.46
N ILE A 255 -17.35 20.42 26.40
CA ILE A 255 -16.45 20.18 25.29
C ILE A 255 -15.83 21.50 24.85
N HIS A 256 -14.50 21.50 24.72
CA HIS A 256 -13.78 22.67 24.28
C HIS A 256 -12.51 22.29 23.52
N GLN A 257 -11.92 23.27 22.85
CA GLN A 257 -10.71 23.10 22.05
C GLN A 257 -9.58 23.94 22.63
N VAL A 258 -8.47 23.31 22.96
CA VAL A 258 -7.23 23.98 23.41
C VAL A 258 -6.21 24.03 22.27
N GLN A 259 -5.23 24.91 22.37
CA GLN A 259 -4.12 24.96 21.40
C GLN A 259 -3.40 23.60 21.39
N GLY A 260 -3.29 22.99 20.22
CA GLY A 260 -2.58 21.73 20.04
C GLY A 260 -1.06 21.92 20.06
N ARG A 261 -0.33 20.80 20.12
CA ARG A 261 1.15 20.78 20.17
C ARG A 261 1.79 21.49 18.97
N TRP A 262 1.12 21.47 17.82
CA TRP A 262 1.60 22.12 16.60
C TRP A 262 0.87 23.44 16.36
N GLN A 263 1.60 24.44 15.87
CA GLN A 263 1.02 25.74 15.51
C GLN A 263 -0.14 25.54 14.51
N GLY A 264 -1.27 26.21 14.77
CA GLY A 264 -2.47 26.09 13.94
C GLY A 264 -3.32 24.84 14.21
N THR A 265 -2.88 23.91 15.06
CA THR A 265 -3.71 22.77 15.49
C THR A 265 -4.45 23.07 16.78
N ARG A 266 -5.61 22.43 16.96
CA ARG A 266 -6.38 22.47 18.21
C ARG A 266 -6.62 21.04 18.69
N ALA A 267 -6.38 20.79 19.97
CA ALA A 267 -6.72 19.52 20.61
C ALA A 267 -8.14 19.60 21.17
N LEU A 268 -8.91 18.55 20.97
CA LEU A 268 -10.24 18.42 21.56
C LEU A 268 -10.10 17.92 23.01
N VAL A 269 -10.78 18.58 23.94
CA VAL A 269 -10.89 18.14 25.32
C VAL A 269 -12.29 17.60 25.54
N VAL A 270 -12.35 16.34 26.00
CA VAL A 270 -13.57 15.60 26.29
C VAL A 270 -13.57 15.29 27.79
N GLU A 271 -14.63 15.71 28.46
CA GLU A 271 -14.77 15.65 29.90
C GLU A 271 -15.68 14.49 30.28
N PRO A 272 -15.15 13.42 30.91
CA PRO A 272 -15.87 12.16 30.99
C PRO A 272 -16.92 12.09 32.12
N GLY A 273 -17.02 13.11 32.98
CA GLY A 273 -17.91 13.13 34.13
C GLY A 273 -18.60 14.47 34.38
N THR A 274 -19.65 14.45 35.19
CA THR A 274 -20.28 15.66 35.73
C THR A 274 -19.63 15.98 37.06
N LEU A 275 -19.00 17.15 37.18
CA LEU A 275 -18.17 17.52 38.33
C LEU A 275 -18.58 18.85 38.91
N THR A 276 -18.22 19.08 40.18
CA THR A 276 -18.31 20.37 40.84
C THR A 276 -16.95 20.74 41.42
N ASN A 277 -16.36 21.84 40.98
CA ASN A 277 -15.24 22.44 41.69
C ASN A 277 -15.78 23.08 42.97
N LYS A 278 -15.39 22.52 44.11
CA LYS A 278 -15.85 22.92 45.43
C LYS A 278 -15.18 24.19 45.95
N ILE A 279 -14.20 24.75 45.23
CA ILE A 279 -13.56 26.01 45.58
C ILE A 279 -14.38 27.19 45.08
N THR A 280 -14.76 28.06 46.00
CA THR A 280 -15.33 29.38 45.70
C THR A 280 -14.25 30.33 45.22
N ASN A 281 -14.58 31.15 44.23
CA ASN A 281 -13.68 32.14 43.64
C ASN A 281 -12.30 31.54 43.22
N PRO A 282 -12.30 30.50 42.37
CA PRO A 282 -11.10 29.72 42.10
C PRO A 282 -10.06 30.41 41.21
N SER A 283 -10.43 31.47 40.47
CA SER A 283 -9.53 32.30 39.65
C SER A 283 -9.39 33.75 40.13
N PHE A 284 -9.92 34.08 41.31
CA PHE A 284 -9.71 35.38 41.95
C PHE A 284 -10.14 36.60 41.13
N GLU A 285 -11.13 36.49 40.24
CA GLU A 285 -11.50 37.64 39.38
C GLU A 285 -12.16 38.78 40.15
N VAL A 286 -12.81 38.50 41.28
CA VAL A 286 -13.57 39.52 42.04
C VAL A 286 -12.75 40.07 43.19
N ASN A 287 -12.27 39.19 44.07
CA ASN A 287 -11.47 39.53 45.25
C ASN A 287 -10.56 38.34 45.58
N ASN A 288 -9.85 38.41 46.69
CA ASN A 288 -9.07 37.29 47.22
C ASN A 288 -9.55 36.86 48.62
N THR A 289 -10.76 37.16 49.04
CA THR A 289 -11.25 36.82 50.39
C THR A 289 -12.38 35.80 50.39
N ASP A 290 -13.17 35.76 49.32
CA ASP A 290 -14.35 34.92 49.28
C ASP A 290 -13.96 33.46 49.01
N GLY A 291 -14.31 32.55 49.93
CA GLY A 291 -13.90 31.15 49.86
C GLY A 291 -12.49 30.85 50.36
N TRP A 292 -11.75 31.87 50.83
CA TRP A 292 -10.34 31.74 51.19
C TRP A 292 -10.05 32.28 52.59
N THR A 293 -9.41 31.44 53.41
CA THR A 293 -8.89 31.82 54.72
C THR A 293 -7.36 31.85 54.68
N TYR A 294 -6.76 32.89 55.26
CA TYR A 294 -5.31 33.03 55.32
C TYR A 294 -4.82 32.89 56.74
N ASP A 295 -3.89 31.96 56.94
CA ASP A 295 -3.15 31.82 58.18
C ASP A 295 -1.72 32.35 57.96
N ALA A 296 -1.47 33.55 58.46
CA ALA A 296 -0.18 34.21 58.35
C ALA A 296 0.52 34.14 59.70
N GLY A 297 1.51 33.25 59.83
CA GLY A 297 2.40 33.22 60.98
C GLY A 297 3.16 34.55 61.11
N GLY A 298 2.66 35.47 61.93
CA GLY A 298 3.39 36.70 62.31
C GLY A 298 3.34 37.89 61.33
N GLY A 299 2.51 37.84 60.28
CA GLY A 299 2.13 39.03 59.50
C GLY A 299 2.85 39.22 58.16
N THR A 300 2.23 38.74 57.08
CA THR A 300 1.60 39.60 56.06
C THR A 300 0.81 38.74 55.06
N GLY A 301 -0.33 39.27 54.63
CA GLY A 301 -1.43 38.53 54.00
C GLY A 301 -1.29 38.26 52.51
N ALA A 302 -2.28 37.55 51.98
CA ALA A 302 -2.43 37.34 50.55
C ALA A 302 -2.88 38.61 49.83
N VAL A 303 -2.44 38.77 48.58
CA VAL A 303 -2.78 39.90 47.72
C VAL A 303 -3.27 39.42 46.36
N ARG A 304 -4.38 40.00 45.90
CA ARG A 304 -4.86 39.80 44.55
C ARG A 304 -3.95 40.53 43.56
N LEU A 305 -3.44 39.83 42.56
CA LEU A 305 -2.59 40.40 41.51
C LEU A 305 -3.32 40.42 40.17
N THR A 306 -3.10 41.46 39.37
CA THR A 306 -3.61 41.54 37.98
C THR A 306 -2.51 41.41 36.94
N THR A 307 -1.24 41.44 37.36
CA THR A 307 -0.06 41.40 36.47
C THR A 307 0.40 39.98 36.15
N SER A 308 0.25 39.05 37.10
CA SER A 308 0.75 37.69 37.00
C SER A 308 -0.41 36.70 37.13
N ARG A 309 -1.07 36.36 36.02
CA ARG A 309 -2.30 35.56 36.01
C ARG A 309 -2.21 34.37 35.06
N TYR A 310 -2.90 33.29 35.36
CA TYR A 310 -2.97 32.10 34.52
C TYR A 310 -4.29 32.08 33.74
N VAL A 311 -5.41 32.30 34.43
CA VAL A 311 -6.74 32.43 33.83
C VAL A 311 -7.27 33.85 34.07
N GLY A 312 -8.16 34.30 33.17
CA GLY A 312 -8.89 35.55 33.32
C GLY A 312 -8.03 36.81 33.51
N SER A 313 -8.37 37.62 34.50
CA SER A 313 -7.87 38.99 34.72
C SER A 313 -7.03 39.15 36.00
N ALA A 314 -7.03 38.14 36.89
CA ALA A 314 -6.32 38.19 38.14
C ALA A 314 -5.85 36.82 38.62
N SER A 315 -5.10 36.84 39.72
CA SER A 315 -4.64 35.69 40.48
C SER A 315 -4.48 36.10 41.94
N ASN A 316 -4.01 35.18 42.79
CA ASN A 316 -3.65 35.51 44.16
C ASN A 316 -2.16 35.25 44.42
N ALA A 317 -1.61 35.96 45.39
CA ALA A 317 -0.24 35.75 45.82
C ALA A 317 -0.16 35.68 47.34
N LEU A 318 0.57 34.69 47.85
CA LEU A 318 0.77 34.45 49.26
C LEU A 318 2.21 34.80 49.66
N ARG A 319 2.37 35.60 50.70
CA ARG A 319 3.67 35.93 51.30
C ARG A 319 3.85 35.18 52.61
N ALA A 320 5.00 34.56 52.81
CA ALA A 320 5.37 33.96 54.09
C ALA A 320 5.62 35.05 55.15
N GLY A 321 5.46 34.71 56.43
CA GLY A 321 5.91 35.58 57.52
C GLY A 321 7.42 35.51 57.71
N ASN A 322 7.95 36.27 58.67
CA ASN A 322 9.35 36.14 59.07
C ASN A 322 9.52 34.88 59.94
N ALA A 323 10.37 33.94 59.52
CA ALA A 323 10.60 32.66 60.23
C ALA A 323 9.32 31.82 60.46
N ALA A 324 8.29 32.00 59.63
CA ALA A 324 7.04 31.25 59.73
C ALA A 324 6.40 31.08 58.35
N SER A 325 5.95 29.86 58.05
CA SER A 325 5.21 29.59 56.82
C SER A 325 3.85 30.30 56.86
N SER A 326 3.34 30.67 55.69
CA SER A 326 1.97 31.15 55.53
C SER A 326 1.14 30.13 54.77
N TYR A 327 -0.16 30.13 55.02
CA TYR A 327 -1.12 29.24 54.37
C TYR A 327 -2.28 30.02 53.78
N ALA A 328 -2.71 29.61 52.59
CA ALA A 328 -4.01 29.96 52.04
C ALA A 328 -4.85 28.69 51.94
N VAL A 329 -6.03 28.74 52.53
CA VAL A 329 -6.93 27.61 52.72
C VAL A 329 -8.22 27.90 51.96
N GLY A 330 -8.58 26.99 51.04
CA GLY A 330 -9.84 27.06 50.31
C GLY A 330 -11.01 26.47 51.10
N ASP A 331 -12.16 26.33 50.44
CA ASP A 331 -13.35 25.70 51.01
C ASP A 331 -13.10 24.24 51.47
N SER A 332 -13.75 23.87 52.57
CA SER A 332 -13.72 22.51 53.10
C SER A 332 -14.74 21.59 52.42
N VAL A 333 -14.33 20.36 52.12
CA VAL A 333 -15.15 19.34 51.48
C VAL A 333 -15.19 18.10 52.36
N VAL A 334 -16.38 17.53 52.54
CA VAL A 334 -16.53 16.22 53.18
C VAL A 334 -16.32 15.13 52.14
N VAL A 335 -15.38 14.23 52.43
CA VAL A 335 -14.99 13.09 51.61
C VAL A 335 -15.44 11.82 52.32
N ALA A 336 -16.33 11.04 51.72
CA ALA A 336 -16.81 9.79 52.31
C ALA A 336 -15.74 8.70 52.25
N ASP A 337 -15.88 7.63 53.05
CA ASP A 337 -15.01 6.46 52.93
C ASP A 337 -15.16 5.82 51.53
N GLY A 338 -14.05 5.52 50.89
CA GLY A 338 -13.97 5.04 49.50
C GLY A 338 -13.96 6.12 48.42
N GLU A 339 -14.24 7.39 48.74
CA GLU A 339 -14.17 8.48 47.75
C GLU A 339 -12.74 9.00 47.56
N THR A 340 -12.38 9.33 46.32
CA THR A 340 -11.15 10.04 45.98
C THR A 340 -11.41 11.53 45.87
N ILE A 341 -10.59 12.32 46.55
CA ILE A 341 -10.52 13.78 46.42
C ILE A 341 -9.24 14.16 45.67
N VAL A 342 -9.35 15.12 44.76
CA VAL A 342 -8.23 15.71 44.03
C VAL A 342 -8.28 17.22 44.19
N VAL A 343 -7.15 17.80 44.60
CA VAL A 343 -6.94 19.25 44.65
C VAL A 343 -5.89 19.62 43.61
N SER A 344 -6.07 20.75 42.93
CA SER A 344 -5.08 21.24 41.97
C SER A 344 -5.05 22.76 41.88
N CYS A 345 -3.95 23.31 41.38
CA CYS A 345 -3.82 24.73 41.07
C CYS A 345 -2.69 24.96 40.07
N PHE A 346 -2.72 26.11 39.41
CA PHE A 346 -1.53 26.63 38.75
C PHE A 346 -0.77 27.54 39.70
N ALA A 347 0.55 27.38 39.72
CA ALA A 347 1.44 28.09 40.62
C ALA A 347 2.63 28.70 39.85
N LEU A 348 3.08 29.89 40.27
CA LEU A 348 4.18 30.62 39.66
C LEU A 348 5.12 31.13 40.76
N LEU A 349 6.37 30.68 40.67
CA LEU A 349 7.49 31.12 41.49
C LEU A 349 8.15 32.32 40.80
N ALA A 350 8.01 33.53 41.35
CA ALA A 350 8.57 34.72 40.72
C ALA A 350 10.05 34.97 41.07
N ALA A 351 10.47 34.64 42.28
CA ALA A 351 11.83 34.88 42.78
C ALA A 351 12.26 33.95 43.95
N ALA A 352 11.53 32.85 44.15
CA ALA A 352 11.73 31.93 45.27
C ALA A 352 12.59 30.71 44.88
N THR A 353 12.95 29.91 45.88
CA THR A 353 13.61 28.61 45.74
C THR A 353 12.57 27.55 45.36
N PRO A 354 12.82 26.73 44.32
CA PRO A 354 11.97 25.58 44.05
C PRO A 354 11.82 24.69 45.29
N GLY A 355 10.60 24.27 45.60
CA GLY A 355 10.26 23.55 46.82
C GLY A 355 9.46 24.35 47.85
N ASP A 356 9.58 25.68 47.86
CA ASP A 356 8.99 26.51 48.94
C ASP A 356 7.52 26.86 48.70
N MET A 357 7.03 26.67 47.47
CA MET A 357 5.60 26.64 47.19
C MET A 357 5.08 25.21 47.18
N VAL A 358 4.12 24.90 48.05
CA VAL A 358 3.56 23.54 48.16
C VAL A 358 2.04 23.57 48.11
N LEU A 359 1.46 22.83 47.17
CA LEU A 359 0.04 22.46 47.19
C LEU A 359 -0.14 21.28 48.14
N GLN A 360 -1.12 21.37 49.03
CA GLN A 360 -1.40 20.34 50.03
C GLN A 360 -2.88 19.98 50.05
N LEU A 361 -3.16 18.68 50.14
CA LEU A 361 -4.45 18.15 50.51
C LEU A 361 -4.46 17.88 52.01
N HIS A 362 -5.13 18.73 52.77
CA HIS A 362 -5.10 18.68 54.23
C HIS A 362 -6.41 18.11 54.79
N ASP A 363 -6.30 17.07 55.61
CA ASP A 363 -7.38 16.51 56.41
C ASP A 363 -7.49 17.28 57.73
N VAL A 364 -8.50 18.12 57.82
CA VAL A 364 -8.79 18.97 58.98
C VAL A 364 -9.25 18.14 60.16
N THR A 365 -9.99 17.07 59.91
CA THR A 365 -10.52 16.18 60.96
C THR A 365 -9.37 15.55 61.75
N SER A 366 -8.29 15.18 61.06
CA SER A 366 -7.14 14.51 61.68
C SER A 366 -5.93 15.41 61.88
N GLY A 367 -5.95 16.64 61.34
CA GLY A 367 -4.86 17.62 61.42
C GLY A 367 -3.61 17.22 60.63
N ILE A 368 -3.74 16.40 59.58
CA ILE A 368 -2.60 15.88 58.79
C ILE A 368 -2.73 16.23 57.32
N THR A 369 -1.58 16.40 56.65
CA THR A 369 -1.52 16.46 55.19
C THR A 369 -1.57 15.04 54.64
N ARG A 370 -2.53 14.75 53.77
CA ARG A 370 -2.71 13.42 53.16
C ARG A 370 -1.85 13.25 51.93
N ASP A 371 -1.76 14.30 51.12
CA ASP A 371 -0.90 14.36 49.95
C ASP A 371 -0.45 15.80 49.67
N SER A 372 0.66 15.96 48.94
CA SER A 372 1.20 17.27 48.59
C SER A 372 2.14 17.23 47.41
N GLN A 373 2.18 18.33 46.64
CA GLN A 373 3.14 18.55 45.57
C GLN A 373 3.83 19.90 45.74
N ALA A 374 5.16 19.90 45.77
CA ALA A 374 5.97 21.11 45.76
C ALA A 374 6.26 21.56 44.32
N MET A 375 6.32 22.87 44.08
CA MET A 375 6.78 23.42 42.81
C MET A 375 8.23 23.04 42.52
N THR A 376 8.51 22.74 41.26
CA THR A 376 9.85 22.43 40.75
C THR A 376 10.41 23.50 39.81
N LYS A 377 9.54 24.36 39.26
CA LYS A 377 9.91 25.36 38.26
C LYS A 377 10.06 26.76 38.86
N ASN A 378 11.03 27.52 38.35
CA ASN A 378 11.18 28.94 38.64
C ASN A 378 10.83 29.80 37.42
N GLY A 379 10.14 30.91 37.61
CA GLY A 379 9.79 31.88 36.58
C GLY A 379 8.78 31.39 35.53
N SER A 380 8.07 30.29 35.78
CA SER A 380 7.07 29.74 34.86
C SER A 380 5.91 29.11 35.63
N TRP A 381 4.71 29.18 35.05
CA TRP A 381 3.54 28.50 35.59
C TRP A 381 3.74 26.98 35.57
N GLU A 382 3.44 26.35 36.70
CA GLU A 382 3.46 24.91 36.90
C GLU A 382 2.08 24.46 37.37
N TYR A 383 1.61 23.34 36.84
CA TYR A 383 0.41 22.68 37.33
C TYR A 383 0.80 21.79 38.51
N LEU A 384 0.13 21.99 39.64
CA LEU A 384 0.27 21.18 40.84
C LEU A 384 -1.02 20.42 41.10
N GLU A 385 -0.90 19.17 41.53
CA GLU A 385 -1.98 18.26 41.84
C GLU A 385 -1.62 17.43 43.08
N ALA A 386 -2.61 17.19 43.93
CA ALA A 386 -2.51 16.24 45.03
C ALA A 386 -3.82 15.47 45.14
N SER A 387 -3.75 14.17 45.42
CA SER A 387 -4.91 13.29 45.43
C SER A 387 -4.87 12.31 46.60
N TRP A 388 -6.04 11.97 47.12
CA TRP A 388 -6.16 10.99 48.19
C TRP A 388 -7.50 10.29 48.13
N THR A 389 -7.49 8.97 48.22
CA THR A 389 -8.69 8.16 48.47
C THR A 389 -8.88 7.99 49.96
N ASN A 390 -10.03 8.42 50.48
CA ASN A 390 -10.32 8.23 51.89
C ASN A 390 -10.55 6.75 52.18
N ASP A 391 -9.61 6.16 52.93
CA ASP A 391 -9.58 4.75 53.29
C ASP A 391 -9.71 4.55 54.82
N THR A 392 -10.22 5.56 55.52
CA THR A 392 -10.18 5.61 57.00
C THR A 392 -11.39 4.97 57.68
N GLY A 393 -12.36 4.46 56.92
CA GLY A 393 -13.60 3.86 57.43
C GLY A 393 -14.64 4.87 57.91
N VAL A 394 -14.37 6.18 57.81
CA VAL A 394 -15.26 7.28 58.22
C VAL A 394 -15.10 8.49 57.31
N ASN A 395 -16.10 9.36 57.27
CA ASN A 395 -16.01 10.62 56.52
C ASN A 395 -14.90 11.53 57.08
N LYS A 396 -14.19 12.21 56.19
CA LYS A 396 -13.16 13.21 56.53
C LYS A 396 -13.47 14.55 55.92
N THR A 397 -13.12 15.62 56.61
CA THR A 397 -13.20 16.98 56.07
C THR A 397 -11.82 17.38 55.58
N CYS A 398 -11.70 17.63 54.28
CA CYS A 398 -10.46 18.01 53.62
C CYS A 398 -10.57 19.38 52.96
N TYR A 399 -9.44 20.04 52.72
CA TYR A 399 -9.38 21.23 51.87
C TYR A 399 -8.09 21.27 51.04
N LEU A 400 -8.11 22.11 50.01
CA LEU A 400 -6.90 22.58 49.34
C LEU A 400 -6.19 23.60 50.24
N ARG A 401 -4.87 23.44 50.41
CA ARG A 401 -4.01 24.41 51.10
C ARG A 401 -2.77 24.73 50.28
N MET A 402 -2.56 26.01 50.00
CA MET A 402 -1.30 26.52 49.48
C MET A 402 -0.40 26.94 50.62
N LYS A 403 0.83 26.43 50.66
CA LYS A 403 1.87 26.80 51.62
C LYS A 403 2.94 27.63 50.91
N ASN A 404 3.34 28.72 51.54
CA ASN A 404 4.59 29.43 51.27
C ASN A 404 5.55 29.19 52.43
N ASP A 405 6.68 28.53 52.15
CA ASP A 405 7.69 28.12 53.14
C ASP A 405 9.01 28.88 53.06
N GLU A 406 9.08 29.98 52.29
CA GLU A 406 10.29 30.83 52.20
C GLU A 406 10.65 31.49 53.54
N GLN A 407 9.64 31.79 54.36
CA GLN A 407 9.81 32.37 55.71
C GLN A 407 10.64 33.67 55.74
N ASP A 408 10.60 34.45 54.66
CA ASP A 408 11.47 35.61 54.43
C ASP A 408 10.76 36.97 54.58
N ASN A 409 9.44 36.97 54.79
CA ASN A 409 8.58 38.16 54.80
C ASN A 409 8.68 39.05 53.55
N ALA A 410 9.16 38.51 52.42
CA ALA A 410 9.46 39.28 51.22
C ALA A 410 8.87 38.62 49.97
N THR A 411 9.04 37.30 49.82
CA THR A 411 8.75 36.62 48.57
C THR A 411 7.27 36.25 48.46
N TYR A 412 6.66 36.69 47.36
CA TYR A 412 5.31 36.31 46.97
C TYR A 412 5.35 35.09 46.08
N LEU A 413 4.48 34.14 46.40
CA LEU A 413 4.22 32.94 45.64
C LEU A 413 2.82 33.06 45.03
N VAL A 414 2.75 33.05 43.69
CA VAL A 414 1.52 33.34 42.95
C VAL A 414 0.81 32.05 42.58
N TYR A 415 -0.50 32.00 42.75
CA TYR A 415 -1.33 30.87 42.35
C TYR A 415 -2.68 31.32 41.81
N ASP A 416 -3.25 30.45 41.01
CA ASP A 416 -4.47 30.72 40.26
C ASP A 416 -5.13 29.39 39.85
N ALA A 417 -6.35 29.48 39.33
CA ALA A 417 -7.07 28.35 38.75
C ALA A 417 -7.16 27.14 39.71
N CYS A 418 -7.55 27.41 40.96
CA CYS A 418 -7.61 26.43 42.02
C CYS A 418 -8.84 25.51 41.89
N MET A 419 -8.65 24.23 42.21
CA MET A 419 -9.72 23.25 42.17
C MET A 419 -9.70 22.32 43.36
N CYS A 420 -10.89 21.90 43.73
CA CYS A 420 -11.13 20.80 44.64
C CYS A 420 -12.32 20.01 44.11
N VAL A 421 -12.08 18.77 43.69
CA VAL A 421 -13.11 17.85 43.22
C VAL A 421 -13.01 16.55 43.99
N HIS A 422 -14.12 15.84 44.14
CA HIS A 422 -14.13 14.47 44.65
C HIS A 422 -14.98 13.60 43.73
N ASP A 423 -14.83 12.27 43.86
CA ASP A 423 -15.48 11.25 43.05
C ASP A 423 -14.89 11.12 41.62
N LEU A 424 -13.55 11.11 41.52
CA LEU A 424 -12.84 10.88 40.26
C LEU A 424 -11.55 10.08 40.42
N ASP A 425 -11.25 9.27 39.40
CA ASP A 425 -9.99 8.54 39.23
C ASP A 425 -8.87 9.38 38.58
N TYR A 426 -9.16 10.62 38.16
CA TYR A 426 -8.20 11.52 37.52
C TYR A 426 -8.44 12.99 37.92
N GLY A 427 -7.39 13.81 37.97
CA GLY A 427 -7.52 15.24 38.20
C GLY A 427 -8.06 15.97 36.96
N PRO A 428 -9.25 16.59 37.03
CA PRO A 428 -9.73 17.43 35.93
C PRO A 428 -8.85 18.68 35.83
N ARG A 429 -8.73 19.21 34.63
CA ARG A 429 -8.14 20.55 34.43
C ARG A 429 -9.09 21.61 34.99
N TYR A 430 -8.54 22.80 35.24
CA TYR A 430 -9.31 23.96 35.65
C TYR A 430 -10.57 24.12 34.83
N PHE A 431 -11.72 24.18 35.51
CA PHE A 431 -12.99 24.51 34.90
C PHE A 431 -13.78 25.53 35.70
N ASP A 432 -14.44 26.42 34.97
CA ASP A 432 -15.38 27.39 35.52
C ASP A 432 -16.51 27.72 34.56
N GLY A 433 -17.52 28.44 35.05
CA GLY A 433 -18.68 28.79 34.24
C GLY A 433 -18.41 29.74 33.08
N SER A 434 -17.20 30.29 32.97
CA SER A 434 -16.81 31.20 31.89
C SER A 434 -16.25 30.45 30.68
N MET A 435 -16.01 29.14 30.77
CA MET A 435 -15.55 28.28 29.67
C MET A 435 -16.64 27.96 28.62
N GLY A 436 -17.90 28.33 28.87
CA GLY A 436 -18.99 28.21 27.92
C GLY A 436 -19.80 26.93 28.09
N ASN A 437 -20.18 26.29 26.97
CA ASN A 437 -21.18 25.23 27.02
C ASN A 437 -20.70 24.02 27.84
N GLY A 438 -21.61 23.48 28.66
CA GLY A 438 -21.32 22.39 29.59
C GLY A 438 -20.60 22.82 30.87
N TYR A 439 -20.30 24.11 31.04
CA TYR A 439 -19.74 24.68 32.25
C TYR A 439 -20.68 25.74 32.84
N ALA A 440 -20.78 25.81 34.17
CA ALA A 440 -21.62 26.80 34.83
C ALA A 440 -21.05 27.25 36.18
N TRP A 441 -21.38 28.47 36.57
CA TRP A 441 -21.25 28.92 37.94
C TRP A 441 -22.47 28.47 38.74
N THR A 442 -22.27 28.00 39.96
CA THR A 442 -23.37 27.60 40.86
C THR A 442 -24.11 28.79 41.48
N GLY A 443 -23.50 29.97 41.44
CA GLY A 443 -24.07 31.21 41.94
C GLY A 443 -23.52 32.42 41.17
N VAL A 444 -22.97 33.39 41.90
CA VAL A 444 -22.39 34.59 41.29
C VAL A 444 -21.14 34.20 40.49
N ALA A 445 -21.07 34.68 39.23
CA ALA A 445 -19.93 34.43 38.36
C ALA A 445 -18.63 34.89 39.03
N HIS A 446 -17.60 34.04 38.95
CA HIS A 446 -16.29 34.25 39.58
C HIS A 446 -16.30 34.41 41.11
N ASN A 447 -17.42 34.11 41.78
CA ASN A 447 -17.53 34.21 43.23
C ASN A 447 -18.42 33.11 43.82
N SER A 448 -18.36 31.93 43.22
CA SER A 448 -19.08 30.74 43.66
C SER A 448 -18.32 29.49 43.18
N THR A 449 -18.78 28.31 43.59
CA THR A 449 -18.32 27.04 43.01
C THR A 449 -18.71 26.94 41.54
N SER A 450 -18.03 26.09 40.76
CA SER A 450 -18.36 25.84 39.36
C SER A 450 -18.72 24.38 39.12
N THR A 451 -19.50 24.13 38.08
CA THR A 451 -19.88 22.78 37.64
C THR A 451 -19.53 22.56 36.19
N MET A 452 -19.29 21.29 35.86
CA MET A 452 -19.06 20.81 34.51
C MET A 452 -19.97 19.60 34.27
N THR A 453 -20.55 19.47 33.08
CA THR A 453 -21.38 18.31 32.70
C THR A 453 -20.62 17.34 31.81
N LYS A 454 -20.82 16.04 31.99
CA LYS A 454 -20.25 14.99 31.14
C LYS A 454 -20.45 15.27 29.64
N THR A 455 -19.40 15.14 28.84
CA THR A 455 -19.53 15.13 27.38
C THR A 455 -20.31 13.89 26.92
N THR A 456 -21.31 14.08 26.07
CA THR A 456 -22.02 12.98 25.41
C THR A 456 -21.94 13.15 23.90
N VAL A 457 -21.73 12.03 23.20
CA VAL A 457 -21.72 11.97 21.74
C VAL A 457 -22.91 11.10 21.33
N ASP A 458 -23.87 11.71 20.66
CA ASP A 458 -25.08 11.04 20.19
C ASP A 458 -25.09 10.93 18.67
N LEU A 459 -25.24 9.70 18.16
CA LEU A 459 -25.32 9.38 16.73
C LEU A 459 -26.78 9.36 16.22
N ASN A 460 -27.78 9.54 17.09
CA ASN A 460 -29.20 9.30 16.81
C ASN A 460 -29.88 10.32 15.88
N ALA A 461 -29.16 11.19 15.19
CA ALA A 461 -29.76 12.11 14.22
C ALA A 461 -30.35 11.42 12.97
N TYR A 462 -30.23 10.09 12.83
CA TYR A 462 -30.79 9.30 11.72
C TYR A 462 -31.67 8.11 12.17
N ALA A 463 -32.20 8.09 13.40
CA ALA A 463 -33.18 7.08 13.82
C ALA A 463 -34.61 7.29 13.26
N ALA A 464 -34.76 7.93 12.10
CA ALA A 464 -36.03 8.12 11.39
C ALA A 464 -35.95 7.60 9.96
#